data_AF-A0A521JWY9-F1
#
_entry.id   AF-A0A521JWY9-F1
#
_cell.length_a   1.000
_cell.length_b   1.000
_cell.length_c   1.000
_cell.angle_alpha   90.00
_cell.angle_beta   90.00
_cell.angle_gamma   90.00
#
_symmetry.space_group_name_H-M   'P 1'
#
loop_
_entity.id
_entity.type
_entity.pdbx_description
1 polymer ?
#
loop_
_entity_poly.entity_id
_entity_poly.type
_entity_poly.pdbx_seq_one_letter_code
_entity_poly.pdbx_strand_id
1 'polypeptide(L)'
;MTGIVRATIELYRGALRATLKSFARSWLLALAVVIFAGLMVLATSVAAPLGMIGGFILGAVNALLIGATLGLIEQAVAGIRRMTFQDIWDSFGRYFGDVIGVGFVLWVPIMVLDRGMAANPNGPFLAAAIFMLLFILLNPAPEVIYQARPQSPLDVIRESYEFVLENWIEWFLPLAVLVTPLGLSFFFGISGRLGRGAGLDFFQVLVLPFTLLTAWLGYLGLPETAGSALVMLLTPPLAVAMLIFRGHLFAALHGASRRQRMFRGGMGGA
;
A
#
# COMPACT_ATOMS: atom_id res chain seq x y z
N MET A 1 -2.13 -6.38 31.45
CA MET A 1 -1.42 -6.52 30.15
C MET A 1 -2.12 -7.48 29.18
N THR A 2 -2.79 -8.53 29.64
CA THR A 2 -3.53 -9.52 28.81
C THR A 2 -4.65 -8.92 27.95
N GLY A 3 -5.37 -7.90 28.45
CA GLY A 3 -6.49 -7.28 27.72
C GLY A 3 -6.11 -6.54 26.44
N ILE A 4 -4.95 -5.86 26.42
CA ILE A 4 -4.49 -5.11 25.23
C ILE A 4 -4.10 -6.08 24.12
N VAL A 5 -3.31 -7.09 24.43
CA VAL A 5 -2.89 -8.11 23.46
C VAL A 5 -4.11 -8.82 22.87
N ARG A 6 -5.07 -9.20 23.72
CA ARG A 6 -6.31 -9.82 23.26
C ARG A 6 -7.11 -8.91 22.33
N ALA A 7 -7.28 -7.64 22.69
CA ALA A 7 -7.98 -6.66 21.85
C ALA A 7 -7.28 -6.45 20.49
N THR A 8 -5.95 -6.39 20.46
CA THR A 8 -5.18 -6.30 19.21
C THR A 8 -5.33 -7.55 18.35
N ILE A 9 -5.34 -8.74 18.95
CA ILE A 9 -5.56 -10.00 18.22
C ILE A 9 -7.00 -10.06 17.66
N GLU A 10 -7.99 -9.66 18.44
CA GLU A 10 -9.39 -9.61 18.00
C GLU A 10 -9.59 -8.59 16.87
N LEU A 11 -8.92 -7.43 16.94
CA LEU A 11 -8.87 -6.45 15.86
C LEU A 11 -8.33 -7.08 14.56
N TYR A 12 -7.18 -7.76 14.60
CA TYR A 12 -6.62 -8.40 13.41
C TYR A 12 -7.47 -9.55 12.88
N ARG A 13 -8.06 -10.36 13.77
CA ARG A 13 -8.99 -11.42 13.37
C ARG A 13 -10.23 -10.83 12.70
N GLY A 14 -10.75 -9.72 13.23
CA GLY A 14 -11.86 -8.98 12.63
C GLY A 14 -11.51 -8.48 11.23
N ALA A 15 -10.39 -7.78 11.10
CA ALA A 15 -9.89 -7.26 9.83
C ALA A 15 -9.67 -8.39 8.81
N LEU A 16 -9.04 -9.50 9.21
CA LEU A 16 -8.79 -10.65 8.33
C LEU A 16 -10.09 -11.30 7.84
N ARG A 17 -11.07 -11.51 8.73
CA ARG A 17 -12.39 -12.05 8.35
C ARG A 17 -13.12 -11.11 7.38
N ALA A 18 -13.08 -9.80 7.65
CA ALA A 18 -13.64 -8.79 6.76
C ALA A 18 -12.94 -8.81 5.39
N THR A 19 -11.61 -8.95 5.36
CA THR A 19 -10.83 -9.09 4.13
C THR A 19 -11.27 -10.30 3.33
N LEU A 20 -11.37 -11.49 3.93
CA LEU A 20 -11.79 -12.70 3.21
C LEU A 20 -13.19 -12.54 2.60
N LYS A 21 -14.13 -11.96 3.35
CA LYS A 21 -15.50 -11.70 2.88
C LYS A 21 -15.54 -10.66 1.76
N SER A 22 -14.73 -9.59 1.84
CA SER A 22 -14.64 -8.56 0.81
C SER A 22 -13.92 -9.09 -0.43
N PHE A 23 -12.82 -9.81 -0.27
CA PHE A 23 -12.06 -10.41 -1.35
C PHE A 23 -12.91 -11.40 -2.16
N ALA A 24 -13.64 -12.30 -1.49
CA ALA A 24 -14.53 -13.25 -2.18
C ALA A 24 -15.63 -12.56 -3.02
N ARG A 25 -16.09 -11.37 -2.60
CA ARG A 25 -17.10 -10.58 -3.31
C ARG A 25 -16.51 -9.67 -4.39
N SER A 26 -15.21 -9.42 -4.34
CA SER A 26 -14.50 -8.46 -5.19
C SER A 26 -13.27 -9.06 -5.86
N TRP A 27 -13.28 -10.36 -6.15
CA TRP A 27 -12.14 -11.06 -6.76
C TRP A 27 -11.77 -10.49 -8.14
N LEU A 28 -12.73 -9.88 -8.84
CA LEU A 28 -12.54 -9.11 -10.09
C LEU A 28 -11.47 -8.02 -9.96
N LEU A 29 -11.25 -7.50 -8.74
CA LEU A 29 -10.18 -6.55 -8.47
C LEU A 29 -8.79 -7.14 -8.73
N ALA A 30 -8.56 -8.42 -8.45
CA ALA A 30 -7.28 -9.07 -8.76
C ALA A 30 -7.05 -9.12 -10.28
N LEU A 31 -8.10 -9.38 -11.06
CA LEU A 31 -8.04 -9.31 -12.53
C LEU A 31 -7.81 -7.87 -13.01
N ALA A 32 -8.50 -6.89 -12.43
CA ALA A 32 -8.33 -5.48 -12.76
C ALA A 32 -6.88 -5.02 -12.54
N VAL A 33 -6.27 -5.38 -11.41
CA VAL A 33 -4.87 -5.06 -11.11
C VAL A 33 -3.91 -5.67 -12.13
N VAL A 34 -4.15 -6.91 -12.60
CA VAL A 34 -3.34 -7.51 -13.68
C VAL A 34 -3.46 -6.71 -14.98
N ILE A 35 -4.68 -6.33 -15.35
CA ILE A 35 -4.93 -5.51 -16.54
C ILE A 35 -4.22 -4.15 -16.40
N PHE A 36 -4.34 -3.50 -15.25
CA PHE A 36 -3.68 -2.22 -14.96
C PHE A 36 -2.15 -2.34 -15.02
N ALA A 37 -1.58 -3.46 -14.57
CA ALA A 37 -0.16 -3.73 -14.72
C ALA A 37 0.25 -3.83 -16.20
N GLY A 38 -0.54 -4.54 -17.02
CA GLY A 38 -0.35 -4.60 -18.46
C GLY A 38 -0.41 -3.21 -19.11
N LEU A 39 -1.38 -2.38 -18.72
CA LEU A 39 -1.51 -0.99 -19.19
C LEU A 39 -0.30 -0.14 -18.79
N MET A 40 0.21 -0.27 -17.56
CA MET A 40 1.44 0.41 -17.14
C MET A 40 2.65 -0.02 -17.96
N VAL A 41 2.81 -1.33 -18.22
CA VAL A 41 3.93 -1.83 -19.04
C VAL A 41 3.86 -1.26 -20.46
N LEU A 42 2.66 -1.26 -21.06
CA LEU A 42 2.45 -0.66 -22.38
C LEU A 42 2.76 0.83 -22.38
N ALA A 43 2.21 1.58 -21.42
CA ALA A 43 2.50 3.01 -21.26
C ALA A 43 4.00 3.27 -21.10
N THR A 44 4.70 2.48 -20.29
CA THR A 44 6.16 2.57 -20.09
C THR A 44 6.91 2.34 -21.39
N SER A 45 6.53 1.31 -22.16
CA SER A 45 7.19 0.99 -23.43
C SER A 45 7.09 2.12 -24.47
N VAL A 46 5.98 2.85 -24.48
CA VAL A 46 5.70 3.92 -25.43
C VAL A 46 6.26 5.27 -24.96
N ALA A 47 6.14 5.57 -23.67
CA ALA A 47 6.47 6.88 -23.13
C ALA A 47 7.93 6.99 -22.68
N ALA A 48 8.60 5.90 -22.26
CA ALA A 48 9.99 5.96 -21.81
C ALA A 48 10.96 6.58 -22.84
N PRO A 49 10.84 6.32 -24.15
CA PRO A 49 11.69 6.96 -25.17
C PRO A 49 11.53 8.48 -25.29
N LEU A 50 10.43 9.05 -24.79
CA LEU A 50 10.09 10.48 -24.92
C LEU A 50 10.79 11.38 -23.87
N GLY A 51 11.68 10.83 -23.06
CA GLY A 51 12.43 11.57 -22.05
C GLY A 51 11.51 12.22 -21.01
N MET A 52 11.69 13.53 -20.77
CA MET A 52 10.94 14.25 -19.73
C MET A 52 9.42 14.27 -19.96
N ILE A 53 8.98 14.43 -21.21
CA ILE A 53 7.56 14.37 -21.58
C ILE A 53 7.00 12.99 -21.26
N GLY A 54 7.78 11.95 -21.56
CA GLY A 54 7.50 10.58 -21.18
C GLY A 54 7.25 10.42 -19.68
N GLY A 55 8.10 11.03 -18.85
CA GLY A 55 7.93 11.04 -17.40
C GLY A 55 6.59 11.63 -16.93
N PHE A 56 6.15 12.75 -17.52
CA PHE A 56 4.83 13.34 -17.20
C PHE A 56 3.67 12.44 -17.63
N ILE A 57 3.75 11.84 -18.82
CA ILE A 57 2.74 10.88 -19.29
C ILE A 57 2.66 9.69 -18.34
N LEU A 58 3.80 9.12 -17.95
CA LEU A 58 3.86 7.99 -17.02
C LEU A 58 3.35 8.36 -15.63
N GLY A 59 3.66 9.56 -15.14
CA GLY A 59 3.10 10.07 -13.89
C GLY A 59 1.57 10.15 -13.92
N ALA A 60 1.00 10.66 -15.01
CA ALA A 60 -0.45 10.74 -15.19
C ALA A 60 -1.11 9.36 -15.30
N VAL A 61 -0.54 8.45 -16.09
CA VAL A 61 -1.06 7.07 -16.21
C VAL A 61 -0.95 6.34 -14.87
N ASN A 62 0.17 6.48 -14.17
CA ASN A 62 0.35 5.92 -12.83
C ASN A 62 -0.74 6.42 -11.86
N ALA A 63 -0.96 7.73 -11.81
CA ALA A 63 -1.95 8.32 -10.92
C ALA A 63 -3.38 7.89 -11.28
N LEU A 64 -3.67 7.72 -12.58
CA LEU A 64 -4.96 7.21 -13.04
C LEU A 64 -5.19 5.77 -12.57
N LEU A 65 -4.19 4.90 -12.70
CA LEU A 65 -4.31 3.46 -12.36
C LEU A 65 -4.28 3.22 -10.85
N ILE A 66 -3.45 3.96 -10.11
CA ILE A 66 -3.51 3.96 -8.63
C ILE A 66 -4.87 4.50 -8.18
N GLY A 67 -5.31 5.64 -8.71
CA GLY A 67 -6.60 6.22 -8.34
C GLY A 67 -7.77 5.27 -8.61
N ALA A 68 -7.77 4.58 -9.74
CA ALA A 68 -8.73 3.51 -10.04
C ALA A 68 -8.64 2.36 -9.04
N THR A 69 -7.42 1.91 -8.71
CA THR A 69 -7.19 0.86 -7.71
C THR A 69 -7.74 1.26 -6.34
N LEU A 70 -7.49 2.49 -5.87
CA LEU A 70 -8.03 3.01 -4.61
C LEU A 70 -9.57 3.06 -4.64
N GLY A 71 -10.15 3.49 -5.76
CA GLY A 71 -11.60 3.48 -5.98
C GLY A 71 -12.23 2.10 -5.85
N LEU A 72 -11.57 1.07 -6.40
CA LEU A 72 -12.05 -0.31 -6.30
C LEU A 72 -11.85 -0.90 -4.90
N ILE A 73 -10.75 -0.56 -4.23
CA ILE A 73 -10.50 -0.96 -2.84
C ILE A 73 -11.54 -0.34 -1.91
N GLU A 74 -11.84 0.95 -2.06
CA GLU A 74 -12.89 1.64 -1.29
C GLU A 74 -14.22 0.88 -1.39
N GLN A 75 -14.65 0.52 -2.60
CA GLN A 75 -15.88 -0.25 -2.80
C GLN A 75 -15.82 -1.64 -2.17
N ALA A 76 -14.67 -2.32 -2.28
CA ALA A 76 -14.47 -3.64 -1.69
C ALA A 76 -14.52 -3.59 -0.15
N VAL A 77 -13.95 -2.54 0.46
CA VAL A 77 -13.97 -2.32 1.92
C VAL A 77 -15.37 -1.94 2.39
N ALA A 78 -16.05 -1.02 1.71
CA ALA A 78 -17.42 -0.59 2.04
C ALA A 78 -18.43 -1.75 1.96
N GLY A 79 -18.21 -2.71 1.07
CA GLY A 79 -18.91 -4.00 1.09
C GLY A 79 -20.40 -3.94 0.74
N ILE A 80 -20.83 -2.92 -0.02
CA ILE A 80 -22.23 -2.64 -0.37
C ILE A 80 -22.80 -3.73 -1.31
N ARG A 81 -22.04 -4.15 -2.33
CA ARG A 81 -22.47 -5.14 -3.32
C ARG A 81 -21.28 -5.94 -3.88
N ARG A 82 -21.56 -6.97 -4.68
CA ARG A 82 -20.51 -7.66 -5.47
C ARG A 82 -19.98 -6.71 -6.54
N MET A 83 -18.66 -6.75 -6.74
CA MET A 83 -18.00 -5.95 -7.77
C MET A 83 -18.38 -6.46 -9.15
N THR A 84 -18.54 -5.53 -10.08
CA THR A 84 -18.93 -5.76 -11.47
C THR A 84 -17.92 -5.08 -12.39
N PHE A 85 -17.89 -5.44 -13.68
CA PHE A 85 -17.00 -4.80 -14.65
C PHE A 85 -17.25 -3.29 -14.79
N GLN A 86 -18.50 -2.86 -14.61
CA GLN A 86 -18.85 -1.45 -14.61
C GLN A 86 -18.10 -0.67 -13.52
N ASP A 87 -17.91 -1.27 -12.34
CA ASP A 87 -17.19 -0.63 -11.24
C ASP A 87 -15.73 -0.34 -11.60
N ILE A 88 -15.10 -1.18 -12.44
CA ILE A 88 -13.75 -0.96 -12.94
C ILE A 88 -13.72 0.30 -13.81
N TRP A 89 -14.67 0.46 -14.73
CA TRP A 89 -14.74 1.64 -15.57
C TRP A 89 -15.06 2.90 -14.76
N ASP A 90 -16.01 2.82 -13.85
CA ASP A 90 -16.43 3.93 -12.98
C ASP A 90 -15.33 4.35 -11.98
N SER A 91 -14.35 3.47 -11.73
CA SER A 91 -13.22 3.78 -10.86
C SER A 91 -12.19 4.71 -11.51
N PHE A 92 -12.11 4.74 -12.85
CA PHE A 92 -11.17 5.60 -13.56
C PHE A 92 -11.46 7.08 -13.27
N GLY A 93 -10.42 7.83 -12.92
CA GLY A 93 -10.52 9.26 -12.63
C GLY A 93 -11.00 9.61 -11.21
N ARG A 94 -11.57 8.68 -10.44
CA ARG A 94 -12.16 8.96 -9.11
C ARG A 94 -11.21 9.63 -8.13
N TYR A 95 -9.96 9.14 -8.05
CA TYR A 95 -8.90 9.66 -7.16
C TYR A 95 -7.70 10.21 -7.94
N PHE A 96 -7.87 10.50 -9.23
CA PHE A 96 -6.77 10.95 -10.08
C PHE A 96 -6.12 12.24 -9.55
N GLY A 97 -6.96 13.22 -9.19
CA GLY A 97 -6.49 14.51 -8.66
C GLY A 97 -5.74 14.38 -7.33
N ASP A 98 -6.25 13.56 -6.41
CA ASP A 98 -5.63 13.35 -5.10
C ASP A 98 -4.27 12.68 -5.21
N VAL A 99 -4.16 11.65 -6.05
CA VAL A 99 -2.91 10.90 -6.27
C VAL A 99 -1.88 11.77 -7.00
N ILE A 100 -2.28 12.54 -8.02
CA ILE A 100 -1.39 13.51 -8.67
C ILE A 100 -0.93 14.57 -7.68
N GLY A 101 -1.84 15.12 -6.89
CA GLY A 101 -1.54 16.18 -5.95
C GLY A 101 -0.47 15.76 -4.94
N VAL A 102 -0.66 14.60 -4.30
CA VAL A 102 0.33 14.07 -3.34
C VAL A 102 1.63 13.69 -4.05
N GLY A 103 1.53 13.01 -5.19
CA GLY A 103 2.70 12.64 -5.99
C GLY A 103 3.55 13.85 -6.38
N PHE A 104 2.92 14.96 -6.78
CA PHE A 104 3.61 16.19 -7.16
C PHE A 104 4.31 16.85 -5.97
N VAL A 105 3.64 16.91 -4.81
CA VAL A 105 4.22 17.46 -3.56
C VAL A 105 5.46 16.67 -3.13
N LEU A 106 5.45 15.34 -3.28
CA LEU A 106 6.58 14.48 -2.92
C LEU A 106 7.67 14.46 -4.00
N TRP A 107 7.31 14.64 -5.26
CA TRP A 107 8.25 14.56 -6.38
C TRP A 107 9.34 15.63 -6.30
N VAL A 108 8.98 16.88 -5.98
CA VAL A 108 9.97 17.98 -5.92
C VAL A 108 11.06 17.74 -4.86
N PRO A 109 10.73 17.44 -3.58
CA PRO A 109 11.74 17.12 -2.57
C PRO A 109 12.58 15.89 -2.92
N ILE A 110 11.95 14.83 -3.46
CA ILE A 110 12.68 13.60 -3.86
C ILE A 110 13.65 13.90 -5.00
N MET A 111 13.23 14.70 -5.98
CA MET A 111 14.08 15.12 -7.08
C MET A 111 15.30 15.95 -6.61
N VAL A 112 15.09 16.85 -5.66
CA VAL A 112 16.17 17.63 -5.04
C VAL A 112 17.09 16.73 -4.22
N LEU A 113 16.54 15.77 -3.47
CA LEU A 113 17.29 14.80 -2.69
C LEU A 113 18.19 13.96 -3.59
N ASP A 114 17.65 13.34 -4.64
CA ASP A 114 18.40 12.47 -5.53
C ASP A 114 19.53 13.23 -6.23
N ARG A 115 19.28 14.45 -6.71
CA ARG A 115 20.32 15.28 -7.34
C ARG A 115 21.35 15.79 -6.35
N GLY A 116 20.91 16.23 -5.16
CA GLY A 116 21.80 16.75 -4.12
C GLY A 116 22.69 15.67 -3.50
N MET A 117 22.19 14.43 -3.43
CA MET A 117 22.94 13.29 -2.88
C MET A 117 23.90 12.65 -3.89
N ALA A 118 23.72 12.88 -5.20
CA ALA A 118 24.58 12.30 -6.23
C ALA A 118 26.06 12.69 -6.11
N ALA A 119 26.35 13.88 -5.56
CA ALA A 119 27.72 14.37 -5.35
C ALA A 119 28.31 13.94 -3.99
N ASN A 120 27.54 13.30 -3.11
CA ASN A 120 27.95 12.95 -1.75
C ASN A 120 28.34 11.45 -1.67
N PRO A 121 29.56 11.09 -1.20
CA PRO A 121 29.95 9.71 -0.98
C PRO A 121 28.99 8.92 -0.06
N ASN A 122 28.37 9.59 0.91
CA ASN A 122 27.38 9.02 1.81
C ASN A 122 25.93 9.20 1.33
N GLY A 123 25.74 9.74 0.12
CA GLY A 123 24.44 10.05 -0.48
C GLY A 123 23.47 8.87 -0.50
N PRO A 124 23.86 7.66 -0.93
CA PRO A 124 22.98 6.50 -0.96
C PRO A 124 22.44 6.11 0.42
N PHE A 125 23.27 6.20 1.46
CA PHE A 125 22.86 5.89 2.83
C PHE A 125 21.86 6.91 3.35
N LEU A 126 22.13 8.21 3.15
CA LEU A 126 21.22 9.27 3.60
C LEU A 126 19.88 9.23 2.85
N ALA A 127 19.91 8.98 1.54
CA ALA A 127 18.71 8.80 0.74
C ALA A 127 17.88 7.60 1.23
N ALA A 128 18.53 6.47 1.52
CA ALA A 128 17.84 5.30 2.07
C ALA A 128 17.19 5.59 3.43
N ALA A 129 17.84 6.35 4.31
CA ALA A 129 17.27 6.76 5.60
C ALA A 129 16.03 7.65 5.41
N ILE A 130 16.07 8.61 4.48
CA ILE A 130 14.93 9.49 4.18
C ILE A 130 13.79 8.70 3.53
N PHE A 131 14.08 7.82 2.57
CA PHE A 131 13.05 6.97 1.99
C PHE A 131 12.45 6.00 3.01
N MET A 132 13.23 5.50 3.96
CA MET A 132 12.68 4.73 5.07
C MET A 132 11.73 5.58 5.92
N LEU A 133 12.08 6.83 6.24
CA LEU A 133 11.17 7.74 6.94
C LEU A 133 9.89 8.00 6.15
N LEU A 134 9.98 8.27 4.84
CA LEU A 134 8.80 8.45 3.97
C LEU A 134 7.96 7.16 3.90
N PHE A 135 8.60 6.00 3.81
CA PHE A 135 7.93 4.71 3.82
C PHE A 135 7.13 4.50 5.11
N ILE A 136 7.67 4.91 6.27
CA ILE A 136 6.99 4.79 7.56
C ILE A 136 5.86 5.82 7.65
N LEU A 137 6.14 7.10 7.41
CA LEU A 137 5.20 8.19 7.64
C LEU A 137 4.05 8.22 6.64
N LEU A 138 4.33 7.93 5.36
CA LEU A 138 3.35 7.98 4.28
C LEU A 138 2.79 6.61 3.93
N ASN A 139 3.11 5.58 4.71
CA ASN A 139 2.54 4.26 4.53
C ASN A 139 1.01 4.29 4.41
N PRO A 140 0.27 4.99 5.31
CA PRO A 140 -1.19 5.03 5.27
C PRO A 140 -1.77 6.00 4.23
N ALA A 141 -0.94 6.72 3.46
CA ALA A 141 -1.42 7.74 2.53
C ALA A 141 -2.48 7.21 1.53
N PRO A 142 -2.33 6.00 0.94
CA PRO A 142 -3.39 5.43 0.12
C PRO A 142 -4.72 5.30 0.88
N GLU A 143 -4.69 4.79 2.11
CA GLU A 143 -5.87 4.61 2.94
C GLU A 143 -6.52 5.94 3.36
N VAL A 144 -5.70 6.95 3.67
CA VAL A 144 -6.16 8.32 3.96
C VAL A 144 -6.90 8.92 2.76
N ILE A 145 -6.35 8.78 1.55
CA ILE A 145 -6.96 9.33 0.32
C ILE A 145 -8.40 8.85 0.13
N TYR A 146 -8.66 7.54 0.23
CA TYR A 146 -10.00 7.02 -0.08
C TYR A 146 -10.95 6.90 1.12
N GLN A 147 -10.45 6.89 2.37
CA GLN A 147 -11.30 6.77 3.56
C GLN A 147 -11.51 8.08 4.31
N ALA A 148 -10.46 8.89 4.48
CA ALA A 148 -10.51 10.10 5.30
C ALA A 148 -10.98 11.34 4.51
N ARG A 149 -10.95 11.28 3.17
CA ARG A 149 -11.44 12.33 2.26
C ARG A 149 -10.83 13.72 2.53
N PRO A 150 -9.50 13.83 2.56
CA PRO A 150 -8.81 15.10 2.82
C PRO A 150 -9.11 16.15 1.75
N GLN A 151 -9.07 17.42 2.14
CA GLN A 151 -9.37 18.55 1.24
C GLN A 151 -8.14 18.99 0.43
N SER A 152 -6.93 18.66 0.87
CA SER A 152 -5.69 19.00 0.18
C SER A 152 -4.63 17.88 0.24
N PRO A 153 -3.64 17.88 -0.68
CA PRO A 153 -2.53 16.92 -0.65
C PRO A 153 -1.68 16.99 0.62
N LEU A 154 -1.58 18.17 1.25
CA LEU A 154 -0.84 18.33 2.50
C LEU A 154 -1.60 17.75 3.69
N ASP A 155 -2.93 17.79 3.66
CA ASP A 155 -3.76 17.13 4.65
C ASP A 155 -3.57 15.61 4.61
N VAL A 156 -3.39 15.01 3.42
CA VAL A 156 -3.05 13.58 3.30
C VAL A 156 -1.75 13.25 4.06
N ILE A 157 -0.71 14.08 3.89
CA ILE A 157 0.58 13.88 4.56
C ILE A 157 0.42 14.04 6.07
N ARG A 158 -0.30 15.09 6.50
CA ARG A 158 -0.55 15.38 7.91
C ARG A 158 -1.34 14.25 8.59
N GLU A 159 -2.45 13.83 8.01
CA GLU A 159 -3.28 12.75 8.55
C GLU A 159 -2.55 11.40 8.56
N SER A 160 -1.72 11.12 7.55
CA SER A 160 -0.86 9.94 7.55
C SER A 160 0.13 9.95 8.72
N TYR A 161 0.76 11.11 8.97
CA TYR A 161 1.67 11.30 10.09
C TYR A 161 0.96 11.14 11.45
N GLU A 162 -0.17 11.82 11.65
CA GLU A 162 -0.96 11.73 12.89
C GLU A 162 -1.43 10.28 13.14
N PHE A 163 -1.90 9.59 12.10
CA PHE A 163 -2.32 8.20 12.18
C PHE A 163 -1.16 7.27 12.61
N VAL A 164 0.02 7.44 12.01
CA VAL A 164 1.21 6.63 12.36
C VAL A 164 1.62 6.91 13.80
N LEU A 165 1.69 8.17 14.23
CA LEU A 165 2.04 8.49 15.61
C LEU A 165 1.13 7.79 16.63
N GLU A 166 -0.17 7.76 16.36
CA GLU A 166 -1.15 7.16 17.26
C GLU A 166 -1.19 5.62 17.20
N ASN A 167 -0.94 5.02 16.03
CA ASN A 167 -1.22 3.61 15.77
C ASN A 167 -0.04 2.82 15.18
N TRP A 168 1.20 3.32 15.24
CA TRP A 168 2.36 2.68 14.60
C TRP A 168 2.54 1.21 14.99
N ILE A 169 2.29 0.84 16.25
CA ILE A 169 2.42 -0.55 16.71
C ILE A 169 1.39 -1.41 15.98
N GLU A 170 0.10 -1.09 16.12
CA GLU A 170 -0.97 -1.89 15.54
C GLU A 170 -0.94 -1.91 14.00
N TRP A 171 -0.46 -0.83 13.38
CA TRP A 171 -0.36 -0.69 11.94
C TRP A 171 0.80 -1.48 11.33
N PHE A 172 2.01 -1.39 11.91
CA PHE A 172 3.20 -2.04 11.36
C PHE A 172 3.42 -3.47 11.86
N LEU A 173 2.79 -3.88 12.97
CA LEU A 173 2.97 -5.23 13.53
C LEU A 173 2.64 -6.36 12.54
N PRO A 174 1.58 -6.33 11.73
CA PRO A 174 1.31 -7.37 10.73
C PRO A 174 2.47 -7.52 9.72
N LEU A 175 3.01 -6.39 9.24
CA LEU A 175 4.16 -6.40 8.33
C LEU A 175 5.43 -6.88 9.04
N ALA A 176 5.68 -6.42 10.28
CA ALA A 176 6.83 -6.81 11.06
C ALA A 176 6.87 -8.32 11.31
N VAL A 177 5.73 -8.93 11.68
CA VAL A 177 5.63 -10.39 11.86
C VAL A 177 5.97 -11.14 10.58
N LEU A 178 5.51 -10.65 9.42
CA LEU A 178 5.77 -11.28 8.14
C LEU A 178 7.22 -11.14 7.65
N VAL A 179 7.87 -10.02 8.00
CA VAL A 179 9.24 -9.70 7.56
C VAL A 179 10.30 -10.23 8.53
N THR A 180 10.00 -10.38 9.83
CA THR A 180 10.98 -10.79 10.85
C THR A 180 11.76 -12.06 10.48
N PRO A 181 11.13 -13.14 9.97
CA PRO A 181 11.84 -14.36 9.58
C PRO A 181 12.81 -14.17 8.40
N LEU A 182 12.60 -13.12 7.59
CA LEU A 182 13.40 -12.79 6.40
C LEU A 182 14.59 -11.87 6.73
N GLY A 183 14.67 -11.36 7.96
CA GLY A 183 15.80 -10.57 8.47
C GLY A 183 15.73 -9.06 8.18
N LEU A 184 16.57 -8.30 8.90
CA LEU A 184 16.61 -6.83 8.82
C LEU A 184 17.08 -6.30 7.46
N SER A 185 17.98 -7.00 6.78
CA SER A 185 18.45 -6.61 5.44
C SER A 185 17.32 -6.57 4.42
N PHE A 186 16.38 -7.53 4.50
CA PHE A 186 15.19 -7.57 3.67
C PHE A 186 14.27 -6.37 3.94
N PHE A 187 14.06 -6.03 5.22
CA PHE A 187 13.27 -4.86 5.62
C PHE A 187 13.83 -3.57 5.01
N PHE A 188 15.13 -3.29 5.21
CA PHE A 188 15.77 -2.08 4.65
C PHE A 188 15.76 -2.05 3.12
N GLY A 189 15.91 -3.20 2.48
CA GLY A 189 15.83 -3.31 1.01
C GLY A 189 14.45 -2.96 0.46
N ILE A 190 13.38 -3.38 1.15
CA ILE A 190 12.00 -3.05 0.75
C ILE A 190 11.65 -1.61 1.09
N SER A 191 12.00 -1.12 2.29
CA SER A 191 11.65 0.24 2.72
C SER A 191 12.23 1.31 1.80
N GLY A 192 13.46 1.11 1.30
CA GLY A 192 14.07 2.03 0.32
C GLY A 192 13.31 2.07 -1.02
N ARG A 193 12.81 0.93 -1.50
CA ARG A 193 12.05 0.85 -2.76
C ARG A 193 10.66 1.48 -2.62
N LEU A 194 9.93 1.13 -1.54
CA LEU A 194 8.57 1.61 -1.31
C LEU A 194 8.53 3.08 -0.86
N GLY A 195 9.57 3.53 -0.15
CA GLY A 195 9.69 4.92 0.29
C GLY A 195 9.76 5.93 -0.85
N ARG A 196 10.32 5.53 -2.00
CA ARG A 196 10.43 6.40 -3.18
C ARG A 196 9.07 6.76 -3.78
N GLY A 197 8.09 5.85 -3.73
CA GLY A 197 6.75 6.12 -4.29
C GLY A 197 5.69 6.45 -3.23
N ALA A 198 6.03 6.40 -1.94
CA ALA A 198 5.11 6.61 -0.83
C ALA A 198 3.80 5.77 -0.93
N GLY A 199 3.87 4.59 -1.56
CA GLY A 199 2.70 3.74 -1.81
C GLY A 199 1.76 4.21 -2.92
N LEU A 200 2.13 5.26 -3.67
CA LEU A 200 1.37 5.84 -4.79
C LEU A 200 1.99 5.51 -6.16
N ASP A 201 2.95 4.61 -6.20
CA ASP A 201 3.49 4.02 -7.44
C ASP A 201 2.80 2.68 -7.69
N PHE A 202 2.22 2.52 -8.87
CA PHE A 202 1.46 1.34 -9.27
C PHE A 202 2.28 0.07 -9.17
N PHE A 203 3.54 0.08 -9.59
CA PHE A 203 4.35 -1.12 -9.49
C PHE A 203 4.61 -1.51 -8.03
N GLN A 204 4.66 -0.54 -7.10
CA GLN A 204 4.88 -0.82 -5.69
C GLN A 204 3.75 -1.62 -5.04
N VAL A 205 2.52 -1.49 -5.55
CA VAL A 205 1.37 -2.31 -5.13
C VAL A 205 1.64 -3.79 -5.35
N LEU A 206 2.35 -4.14 -6.43
CA LEU A 206 2.69 -5.52 -6.78
C LEU A 206 4.07 -5.95 -6.26
N VAL A 207 5.01 -5.02 -6.10
CA VAL A 207 6.38 -5.33 -5.66
C VAL A 207 6.41 -5.95 -4.28
N LEU A 208 5.71 -5.39 -3.29
CA LEU A 208 5.73 -5.93 -1.92
C LEU A 208 5.20 -7.37 -1.83
N PRO A 209 4.00 -7.71 -2.35
CA PRO A 209 3.52 -9.09 -2.34
C PRO A 209 4.41 -10.02 -3.18
N PHE A 210 4.95 -9.54 -4.32
CA PHE A 210 5.88 -10.32 -5.15
C PHE A 210 7.17 -10.67 -4.39
N THR A 211 7.80 -9.68 -3.75
CA THR A 211 9.06 -9.89 -3.01
C THR A 211 8.86 -10.76 -1.79
N LEU A 212 7.74 -10.58 -1.08
CA LEU A 212 7.38 -11.43 0.06
C LEU A 212 7.15 -12.87 -0.37
N LEU A 213 6.35 -13.12 -1.40
CA LEU A 213 6.12 -14.47 -1.91
C LEU A 213 7.43 -15.11 -2.36
N THR A 214 8.24 -14.40 -3.16
CA THR A 214 9.54 -14.90 -3.63
C THR A 214 10.45 -15.29 -2.46
N ALA A 215 10.56 -14.42 -1.46
CA ALA A 215 11.41 -14.66 -0.30
C ALA A 215 10.90 -15.84 0.56
N TRP A 216 9.59 -15.93 0.80
CA TRP A 216 9.00 -17.02 1.59
C TRP A 216 9.08 -18.37 0.87
N LEU A 217 8.81 -18.43 -0.44
CA LEU A 217 8.94 -19.67 -1.20
C LEU A 217 10.39 -20.14 -1.29
N GLY A 218 11.34 -19.21 -1.44
CA GLY A 218 12.77 -19.50 -1.37
C GLY A 218 13.20 -19.99 0.01
N TYR A 219 12.69 -19.36 1.08
CA TYR A 219 12.93 -19.79 2.47
C TYR A 219 12.40 -21.22 2.74
N LEU A 220 11.28 -21.59 2.11
CA LEU A 220 10.70 -22.94 2.18
C LEU A 220 11.41 -23.97 1.27
N GLY A 221 12.42 -23.57 0.50
CA GLY A 221 13.22 -24.47 -0.33
C GLY A 221 12.53 -24.94 -1.62
N LEU A 222 11.56 -24.18 -2.14
CA LEU A 222 10.89 -24.55 -3.39
C LEU A 222 11.81 -24.38 -4.62
N PRO A 223 11.72 -25.28 -5.62
CA PRO A 223 12.49 -25.15 -6.86
C PRO A 223 12.19 -23.84 -7.58
N GLU A 224 13.21 -23.20 -8.17
CA GLU A 224 13.11 -21.87 -8.78
C GLU A 224 12.01 -21.77 -9.86
N THR A 225 11.84 -22.81 -10.68
CA THR A 225 10.85 -22.85 -11.78
C THR A 225 9.41 -22.95 -11.28
N ALA A 226 9.15 -23.84 -10.31
CA ALA A 226 7.84 -23.96 -9.68
C ALA A 226 7.52 -22.71 -8.83
N GLY A 227 8.54 -22.18 -8.15
CA GLY A 227 8.47 -20.95 -7.38
C GLY A 227 8.05 -19.76 -8.24
N SER A 228 8.72 -19.51 -9.37
CA SER A 228 8.44 -18.34 -10.21
C SER A 228 7.01 -18.32 -10.77
N ALA A 229 6.51 -19.46 -11.24
CA ALA A 229 5.14 -19.56 -11.75
C ALA A 229 4.11 -19.31 -10.64
N LEU A 230 4.35 -19.89 -9.45
CA LEU A 230 3.49 -19.70 -8.30
C LEU A 230 3.49 -18.25 -7.80
N VAL A 231 4.66 -17.60 -7.75
CA VAL A 231 4.77 -16.18 -7.41
C VAL A 231 3.94 -15.34 -8.36
N MET A 232 4.08 -15.53 -9.68
CA MET A 232 3.33 -14.75 -10.67
C MET A 232 1.82 -14.92 -10.54
N LEU A 233 1.35 -16.15 -10.32
CA LEU A 233 -0.06 -16.45 -10.16
C LEU A 233 -0.64 -15.88 -8.85
N LEU A 234 0.10 -15.97 -7.75
CA LEU A 234 -0.38 -15.58 -6.42
C LEU A 234 -0.16 -14.09 -6.09
N THR A 235 0.71 -13.39 -6.82
CA THR A 235 1.03 -11.98 -6.54
C THR A 235 -0.21 -11.07 -6.63
N PRO A 236 -1.00 -11.05 -7.73
CA PRO A 236 -2.17 -10.18 -7.81
C PRO A 236 -3.24 -10.43 -6.74
N PRO A 237 -3.70 -11.68 -6.47
CA PRO A 237 -4.68 -11.90 -5.41
C PRO A 237 -4.12 -11.57 -4.04
N LEU A 238 -2.83 -11.83 -3.78
CA LEU A 238 -2.20 -11.43 -2.51
C LEU A 238 -2.13 -9.91 -2.38
N ALA A 239 -1.75 -9.18 -3.43
CA ALA A 239 -1.72 -7.72 -3.45
C ALA A 239 -3.08 -7.13 -3.05
N VAL A 240 -4.15 -7.61 -3.67
CA VAL A 240 -5.51 -7.17 -3.38
C VAL A 240 -5.92 -7.55 -1.96
N ALA A 241 -5.61 -8.77 -1.50
CA ALA A 241 -5.90 -9.18 -0.13
C ALA A 241 -5.18 -8.28 0.90
N MET A 242 -3.91 -7.93 0.65
CA MET A 242 -3.14 -7.02 1.50
C MET A 242 -3.73 -5.62 1.50
N LEU A 243 -4.10 -5.05 0.35
CA LEU A 243 -4.72 -3.73 0.27
C LEU A 243 -6.09 -3.69 0.97
N ILE A 244 -6.93 -4.70 0.79
CA ILE A 244 -8.23 -4.78 1.47
C ILE A 244 -8.04 -4.95 2.99
N PHE A 245 -7.06 -5.76 3.41
CA PHE A 245 -6.71 -5.91 4.83
C PHE A 245 -6.25 -4.59 5.44
N ARG A 246 -5.36 -3.85 4.76
CA ARG A 246 -4.93 -2.53 5.19
C ARG A 246 -6.11 -1.56 5.27
N GLY A 247 -7.04 -1.62 4.32
CA GLY A 247 -8.25 -0.82 4.35
C GLY A 247 -9.15 -1.09 5.56
N HIS A 248 -9.46 -2.35 5.86
CA HIS A 248 -10.23 -2.71 7.05
C HIS A 248 -9.49 -2.40 8.35
N LEU A 249 -8.17 -2.61 8.39
CA LEU A 249 -7.34 -2.29 9.54
C LEU A 249 -7.31 -0.78 9.78
N PHE A 250 -7.14 0.02 8.73
CA PHE A 250 -7.19 1.48 8.82
C PHE A 250 -8.55 1.95 9.33
N ALA A 251 -9.65 1.47 8.76
CA ALA A 251 -11.01 1.81 9.20
C ALA A 251 -11.25 1.50 10.69
N ALA A 252 -10.66 0.41 11.19
CA ALA A 252 -10.82 0.00 12.59
C ALA A 252 -9.90 0.77 13.55
N LEU A 253 -8.80 1.34 13.04
CA LEU A 253 -7.84 2.14 13.82
C LEU A 253 -8.15 3.63 13.79
N HIS A 254 -8.65 4.14 12.66
CA HIS A 254 -8.95 5.53 12.41
C HIS A 254 -10.17 5.98 13.25
N GLY A 255 -10.02 7.07 14.00
CA GLY A 255 -11.09 7.63 14.85
C GLY A 255 -11.36 6.90 16.17
N ALA A 256 -10.60 5.86 16.53
CA ALA A 256 -10.72 5.18 17.81
C ALA A 256 -9.38 5.17 18.57
N SER A 257 -9.29 5.92 19.67
CA SER A 257 -8.09 5.89 20.53
C SER A 257 -7.88 4.50 21.15
N ARG A 258 -6.63 4.17 21.49
CA ARG A 258 -6.26 2.90 22.16
C ARG A 258 -7.09 2.64 23.42
N ARG A 259 -7.44 3.70 24.17
CA ARG A 259 -8.29 3.63 25.37
C ARG A 259 -9.75 3.32 25.05
N GLN A 260 -10.33 3.89 24.00
CA GLN A 260 -11.70 3.60 23.57
C GLN A 260 -11.86 2.15 23.10
N ARG A 261 -10.84 1.59 22.43
CA ARG A 261 -10.84 0.18 22.00
C ARG A 261 -10.83 -0.80 23.18
N MET A 262 -10.04 -0.50 24.22
CA MET A 262 -10.04 -1.29 25.46
C MET A 262 -11.40 -1.28 26.16
N PHE A 263 -12.09 -0.14 26.18
CA PHE A 263 -13.43 -0.04 26.78
C PHE A 263 -14.48 -0.84 26.01
N ARG A 264 -14.46 -0.81 24.67
CA ARG A 264 -15.37 -1.63 23.84
C ARG A 264 -15.08 -3.13 23.99
N GLY A 265 -13.81 -3.53 24.06
CA GLY A 265 -13.42 -4.93 24.29
C GLY A 265 -13.76 -5.44 25.69
N GLY A 266 -13.84 -4.56 26.69
CA GLY A 266 -14.22 -4.91 28.06
C GLY A 266 -15.73 -5.08 28.29
N MET A 267 -16.58 -4.39 27.53
CA MET A 267 -18.04 -4.49 27.67
C MET A 267 -18.67 -5.70 26.95
N GLY A 268 -17.94 -6.38 26.05
CA GLY A 268 -18.44 -7.58 25.35
C GLY A 268 -18.23 -8.90 26.10
N GLY A 269 -17.70 -8.83 27.33
CA GLY A 269 -17.34 -10.01 28.15
C GLY A 269 -17.99 -10.02 29.54
N ALA A 270 -19.11 -9.30 29.72
CA ALA A 270 -19.95 -9.36 30.91
C ALA A 270 -21.31 -9.97 30.55
#